data_AF-A0A1Z7ZXJ2-F1
#
_entry.id   AF-A0A1Z7ZXJ2-F1
#
_cell.length_a   1.000
_cell.length_b   1.000
_cell.length_c   1.000
_cell.angle_alpha   90.00
_cell.angle_beta   90.00
_cell.angle_gamma   90.00
#
_symmetry.space_group_name_H-M   'P 1'
#
loop_
_entity.id
_entity.type
_entity.pdbx_description
1 polymer ?
#
loop_
_entity_poly.entity_id
_entity_poly.type
_entity_poly.pdbx_seq_one_letter_code
_entity_poly.pdbx_strand_id
1 'polypeptide(L)'
;MKTLLKYLIVLLTPCLLFSQKEAPTEAINGTYHLMTAERGIGNKQTKTQLFQYTKWGKDNVLVVAACERCSPVLYTYQKEDSEAMGISVFYNAIGLYMFTYDEESFIMMVPANKESTDWTDFTYSNFYSKSRVKAEAMTPQKIVDYITKISE
;
A
#
# COMPACT_ATOMS: atom_id res chain seq x y z
N MET A 1 20.57 -44.14 -15.75
CA MET A 1 19.59 -43.58 -14.76
C MET A 1 20.07 -42.34 -14.00
N LYS A 2 21.36 -42.18 -13.67
CA LYS A 2 21.84 -41.03 -12.85
C LYS A 2 21.91 -39.67 -13.57
N THR A 3 21.94 -39.65 -14.91
CA THR A 3 22.00 -38.42 -15.71
C THR A 3 20.62 -37.83 -16.01
N LEU A 4 19.58 -38.66 -16.15
CA LEU A 4 18.20 -38.21 -16.38
C LEU A 4 17.61 -37.45 -15.18
N LEU A 5 18.00 -37.82 -13.96
CA LEU A 5 17.53 -37.14 -12.74
C LEU A 5 18.10 -35.72 -12.59
N LYS A 6 19.31 -35.45 -13.14
CA LYS A 6 19.94 -34.12 -13.07
C LYS A 6 19.24 -33.09 -13.96
N TYR A 7 18.71 -33.50 -15.11
CA TYR A 7 17.99 -32.58 -16.01
C TYR A 7 16.56 -32.28 -15.53
N LEU A 8 15.95 -33.17 -14.75
CA LEU A 8 14.62 -32.95 -14.16
C LEU A 8 14.62 -31.82 -13.12
N ILE A 9 15.72 -31.64 -12.38
CA ILE A 9 15.85 -30.61 -11.34
C ILE A 9 16.07 -29.21 -11.95
N VAL A 10 16.69 -29.13 -13.13
CA VAL A 10 16.95 -27.86 -13.84
C VAL A 10 15.72 -27.36 -14.61
N LEU A 11 14.77 -28.24 -14.96
CA LEU A 11 13.54 -27.87 -15.67
C LEU A 11 12.40 -27.41 -14.75
N LEU A 12 12.48 -27.67 -13.45
CA LEU A 12 11.45 -27.27 -12.47
C LEU A 12 11.73 -25.92 -11.78
N THR A 13 12.91 -25.35 -11.97
CA THR A 13 13.32 -24.11 -11.31
C THR A 13 12.72 -22.80 -11.86
N PRO A 14 12.16 -22.69 -13.10
CA PRO A 14 11.54 -21.43 -13.52
C PRO A 14 10.08 -21.26 -13.06
N CYS A 15 9.43 -22.31 -12.52
CA CYS A 15 8.00 -22.24 -12.19
C CYS A 15 7.66 -21.63 -10.81
N LEU A 16 8.64 -21.33 -9.97
CA LEU A 16 8.42 -20.85 -8.60
C LEU A 16 8.58 -19.33 -8.42
N LEU A 17 8.78 -18.57 -9.50
CA LEU A 17 8.94 -17.11 -9.44
C LEU A 17 7.68 -16.33 -9.87
N PHE A 18 6.51 -16.95 -9.83
CA PHE A 18 5.31 -16.16 -9.59
C PHE A 18 5.26 -15.87 -8.09
N SER A 19 5.97 -14.82 -7.68
CA SER A 19 5.59 -14.08 -6.48
C SER A 19 4.18 -13.54 -6.74
N GLN A 20 3.16 -14.38 -6.56
CA GLN A 20 1.80 -13.91 -6.40
C GLN A 20 1.85 -13.02 -5.17
N LYS A 21 1.98 -11.71 -5.37
CA LYS A 21 1.80 -10.77 -4.29
C LYS A 21 0.41 -11.03 -3.73
N GLU A 22 0.39 -11.52 -2.50
CA GLU A 22 -0.84 -12.02 -1.89
C GLU A 22 -1.87 -10.88 -1.84
N ALA A 23 -3.14 -11.24 -2.09
CA ALA A 23 -4.24 -10.30 -1.91
C ALA A 23 -4.19 -9.70 -0.50
N PRO A 24 -4.62 -8.45 -0.31
CA PRO A 24 -4.55 -7.82 1.00
C PRO A 24 -5.35 -8.62 2.03
N THR A 25 -4.77 -8.78 3.22
CA THR A 25 -5.33 -9.58 4.32
C THR A 25 -5.45 -8.75 5.60
N GLU A 26 -6.05 -9.33 6.63
CA GLU A 26 -6.13 -8.73 7.97
C GLU A 26 -4.76 -8.49 8.63
N ALA A 27 -3.66 -9.02 8.06
CA ALA A 27 -2.31 -8.66 8.48
C ALA A 27 -2.05 -7.15 8.38
N ILE A 28 -2.81 -6.42 7.57
CA ILE A 28 -2.77 -4.95 7.47
C ILE A 28 -3.18 -4.28 8.79
N ASN A 29 -3.99 -4.91 9.62
CA ASN A 29 -4.54 -4.30 10.84
C ASN A 29 -3.43 -3.85 11.80
N GLY A 30 -3.61 -2.68 12.41
CA GLY A 30 -2.71 -2.21 13.46
C GLY A 30 -2.51 -0.70 13.50
N THR A 31 -1.52 -0.29 14.29
CA THR A 31 -1.09 1.11 14.38
C THR A 31 0.06 1.38 13.42
N TYR A 32 -0.06 2.45 12.65
CA TYR A 32 0.95 2.90 11.69
C TYR A 32 1.53 4.22 12.13
N HIS A 33 2.84 4.36 11.99
CA HIS A 33 3.61 5.60 12.17
C HIS A 33 3.74 6.33 10.84
N LEU A 34 3.68 7.66 10.86
CA LEU A 34 3.59 8.50 9.67
C LEU A 34 4.88 9.29 9.41
N MET A 35 5.28 9.39 8.14
CA MET A 35 6.38 10.26 7.68
C MET A 35 6.05 11.73 7.92
N THR A 36 4.83 12.18 7.60
CA THR A 36 4.34 13.55 7.85
C THR A 36 3.15 13.50 8.80
N ALA A 37 3.09 14.45 9.75
CA ALA A 37 1.98 14.47 10.71
C ALA A 37 0.67 14.82 10.00
N GLU A 38 -0.42 14.22 10.46
CA GLU A 38 -1.77 14.46 9.94
C GLU A 38 -2.71 14.92 11.04
N ARG A 39 -3.89 15.42 10.65
CA ARG A 39 -4.91 15.88 11.60
C ARG A 39 -5.46 14.70 12.41
N GLY A 40 -5.33 14.80 13.74
CA GLY A 40 -5.87 13.85 14.71
C GLY A 40 -6.98 14.45 15.57
N ILE A 41 -7.09 13.97 16.81
CA ILE A 41 -8.17 14.35 17.76
C ILE A 41 -8.12 15.86 18.05
N GLY A 42 -9.27 16.52 17.92
CA GLY A 42 -9.40 17.96 18.23
C GLY A 42 -8.49 18.85 17.37
N ASN A 43 -8.21 18.43 16.14
CA ASN A 43 -7.33 19.12 15.17
C ASN A 43 -5.85 19.16 15.56
N LYS A 44 -5.46 18.41 16.59
CA LYS A 44 -4.05 18.26 16.95
C LYS A 44 -3.38 17.33 15.95
N GLN A 45 -2.17 17.67 15.56
CA GLN A 45 -1.36 16.84 14.67
C GLN A 45 -1.00 15.51 15.36
N THR A 46 -1.04 14.41 14.60
CA THR A 46 -0.65 13.07 15.03
C THR A 46 0.32 12.46 14.04
N LYS A 47 1.24 11.64 14.54
CA LYS A 47 2.18 10.83 13.75
C LYS A 47 1.80 9.35 13.77
N THR A 48 0.58 9.03 14.22
CA THR A 48 0.04 7.67 14.23
C THR A 48 -1.40 7.63 13.75
N GLN A 49 -1.75 6.54 13.05
CA GLN A 49 -3.11 6.21 12.66
C GLN A 49 -3.38 4.71 12.85
N LEU A 50 -4.65 4.37 13.02
CA LEU A 50 -5.15 3.00 13.12
C LEU A 50 -5.67 2.57 11.77
N PHE A 51 -5.20 1.41 11.30
CA PHE A 51 -5.60 0.80 10.05
C PHE A 51 -6.36 -0.49 10.35
N GLN A 52 -7.43 -0.72 9.60
CA GLN A 52 -8.19 -1.96 9.63
C GLN A 52 -8.61 -2.32 8.21
N TYR A 53 -8.26 -3.52 7.76
CA TYR A 53 -8.77 -4.13 6.55
C TYR A 53 -9.99 -4.99 6.89
N THR A 54 -11.07 -4.82 6.14
CA THR A 54 -12.33 -5.54 6.36
C THR A 54 -13.15 -5.60 5.08
N LYS A 55 -14.24 -6.37 5.12
CA LYS A 55 -15.25 -6.41 4.06
C LYS A 55 -16.43 -5.52 4.42
N TRP A 56 -16.76 -4.57 3.55
CA TRP A 56 -17.96 -3.73 3.66
C TRP A 56 -18.94 -4.12 2.55
N GLY A 57 -19.96 -4.91 2.90
CA GLY A 57 -20.88 -5.48 1.92
C GLY A 57 -20.15 -6.45 0.98
N LYS A 58 -19.96 -6.06 -0.28
CA LYS A 58 -19.22 -6.87 -1.28
C LYS A 58 -17.77 -6.44 -1.43
N ASP A 59 -17.44 -5.24 -0.99
CA ASP A 59 -16.16 -4.60 -1.25
C ASP A 59 -15.16 -4.86 -0.13
N ASN A 60 -13.90 -5.05 -0.49
CA ASN A 60 -12.81 -5.03 0.47
C ASN A 60 -12.39 -3.58 0.70
N VAL A 61 -12.29 -3.17 1.96
CA VAL A 61 -12.00 -1.79 2.33
C VAL A 61 -10.86 -1.71 3.33
N LEU A 62 -10.03 -0.69 3.17
CA LEU A 62 -9.09 -0.21 4.16
C LEU A 62 -9.72 0.95 4.92
N VAL A 63 -9.87 0.78 6.23
CA VAL A 63 -10.41 1.75 7.17
C VAL A 63 -9.24 2.40 7.90
N VAL A 64 -9.18 3.73 7.88
CA VAL A 64 -8.11 4.49 8.52
C VAL A 64 -8.69 5.53 9.47
N ALA A 65 -8.23 5.56 10.72
CA ALA A 65 -8.70 6.48 11.73
C ALA A 65 -7.58 7.03 12.60
N ALA A 66 -7.73 8.27 13.09
CA ALA A 66 -6.78 8.86 14.03
C ALA A 66 -6.87 8.25 15.45
N CYS A 67 -8.00 7.62 15.78
CA CYS A 67 -8.27 6.99 17.08
C CYS A 67 -9.48 6.04 16.98
N GLU A 68 -9.67 5.16 17.97
CA GLU A 68 -10.75 4.16 17.97
C GLU A 68 -12.16 4.76 17.90
N ARG A 69 -12.35 5.98 18.42
CA ARG A 69 -13.64 6.70 18.43
C ARG A 69 -13.72 7.81 17.38
N CYS A 70 -12.72 7.91 16.52
CA CYS A 70 -12.67 8.92 15.48
C CYS A 70 -13.50 8.46 14.28
N SER A 71 -14.14 9.38 13.57
CA SER A 71 -14.77 9.06 12.29
C SER A 71 -13.69 8.57 11.32
N PRO A 72 -13.81 7.35 10.77
CA PRO A 72 -12.79 6.80 9.90
C PRO A 72 -12.94 7.29 8.47
N VAL A 73 -11.85 7.18 7.71
CA VAL A 73 -11.84 7.27 6.25
C VAL A 73 -11.84 5.87 5.68
N LEU A 74 -12.68 5.63 4.67
CA LEU A 74 -12.79 4.35 3.97
C LEU A 74 -12.13 4.45 2.60
N TYR A 75 -11.29 3.48 2.27
CA TYR A 75 -10.68 3.31 0.96
C TYR A 75 -11.09 1.95 0.40
N THR A 76 -11.70 1.94 -0.77
CA THR A 76 -12.13 0.72 -1.46
C THR A 76 -10.98 0.14 -2.26
N TYR A 77 -10.78 -1.18 -2.18
CA TYR A 77 -9.79 -1.90 -2.97
C TYR A 77 -10.08 -1.77 -4.48
N GLN A 78 -9.08 -1.33 -5.24
CA GLN A 78 -9.15 -1.14 -6.69
C GLN A 78 -8.54 -2.36 -7.36
N LYS A 79 -9.37 -3.31 -7.76
CA LYS A 79 -8.89 -4.59 -8.32
C LYS A 79 -8.06 -4.40 -9.59
N GLU A 80 -8.55 -3.60 -10.54
CA GLU A 80 -7.90 -3.39 -11.84
C GLU A 80 -6.55 -2.67 -11.68
N ASP A 81 -6.51 -1.57 -10.92
CA ASP A 81 -5.26 -0.85 -10.60
C ASP A 81 -4.27 -1.76 -9.86
N SER A 82 -4.77 -2.58 -8.94
CA SER A 82 -3.92 -3.49 -8.17
C SER A 82 -3.29 -4.58 -9.02
N GLU A 83 -4.06 -5.12 -9.98
CA GLU A 83 -3.57 -6.10 -10.95
C GLU A 83 -2.56 -5.45 -11.91
N ALA A 84 -2.83 -4.23 -12.37
CA ALA A 84 -1.95 -3.50 -13.29
C ALA A 84 -0.60 -3.14 -12.65
N MET A 85 -0.61 -2.63 -11.42
CA MET A 85 0.62 -2.24 -10.71
C MET A 85 1.29 -3.40 -9.98
N GLY A 86 0.59 -4.54 -9.90
CA GLY A 86 1.02 -5.67 -9.09
C GLY A 86 1.25 -5.30 -7.63
N ILE A 87 0.47 -4.40 -7.04
CA ILE A 87 0.48 -4.08 -5.60
C ILE A 87 -0.96 -3.78 -5.18
N SER A 88 -1.28 -3.86 -3.89
CA SER A 88 -2.64 -3.48 -3.48
C SER A 88 -2.81 -1.97 -3.55
N VAL A 89 -3.84 -1.55 -4.28
CA VAL A 89 -4.26 -0.16 -4.43
C VAL A 89 -5.65 -0.02 -3.83
N PHE A 90 -5.81 1.00 -2.98
CA PHE A 90 -7.11 1.39 -2.44
C PHE A 90 -7.37 2.85 -2.77
N TYR A 91 -8.63 3.22 -2.93
CA TYR A 91 -9.05 4.56 -3.30
C TYR A 91 -10.23 5.01 -2.47
N ASN A 92 -10.27 6.29 -2.09
CA ASN A 92 -11.44 6.88 -1.45
C ASN A 92 -12.13 7.92 -2.34
N ALA A 93 -13.40 8.20 -2.03
CA ALA A 93 -14.23 9.09 -2.84
C ALA A 93 -13.71 10.55 -2.94
N ILE A 94 -12.79 10.98 -2.06
CA ILE A 94 -12.23 12.34 -2.08
C ILE A 94 -10.96 12.46 -2.94
N GLY A 95 -10.48 11.38 -3.56
CA GLY A 95 -9.35 11.42 -4.47
C GLY A 95 -8.01 10.96 -3.88
N LEU A 96 -8.00 10.32 -2.71
CA LEU A 96 -6.79 9.81 -2.09
C LEU A 96 -6.63 8.32 -2.42
N TYR A 97 -5.43 7.95 -2.82
CA TYR A 97 -5.04 6.56 -3.05
C TYR A 97 -4.12 6.07 -1.93
N MET A 98 -4.22 4.77 -1.60
CA MET A 98 -3.33 4.06 -0.69
C MET A 98 -2.69 2.89 -1.44
N PHE A 99 -1.37 2.88 -1.55
CA PHE A 99 -0.57 1.85 -2.21
C PHE A 99 0.19 1.05 -1.16
N THR A 100 0.16 -0.28 -1.21
CA THR A 100 1.08 -1.08 -0.40
C THR A 100 2.50 -0.86 -0.89
N TYR A 101 3.39 -0.46 0.00
CA TYR A 101 4.83 -0.35 -0.26
C TYR A 101 5.52 -1.70 0.00
N ASP A 102 5.17 -2.35 1.10
CA ASP A 102 5.46 -3.73 1.48
C ASP A 102 4.44 -4.24 2.52
N GLU A 103 4.70 -5.41 3.13
CA GLU A 103 3.79 -6.08 4.07
C GLU A 103 3.36 -5.22 5.27
N GLU A 104 4.17 -4.23 5.64
CA GLU A 104 3.94 -3.42 6.85
C GLU A 104 3.83 -1.91 6.58
N SER A 105 3.71 -1.51 5.30
CA SER A 105 3.82 -0.10 4.94
C SER A 105 2.96 0.30 3.76
N PHE A 106 2.48 1.54 3.79
CA PHE A 106 1.65 2.14 2.76
C PHE A 106 2.18 3.51 2.34
N ILE A 107 1.93 3.86 1.09
CA ILE A 107 2.03 5.22 0.58
C ILE A 107 0.61 5.74 0.41
N MET A 108 0.31 6.93 0.94
CA MET A 108 -0.85 7.69 0.50
C MET A 108 -0.41 8.71 -0.54
N MET A 109 -1.20 8.90 -1.60
CA MET A 109 -0.94 9.96 -2.54
C MET A 109 -2.21 10.56 -3.14
N VAL A 110 -2.03 11.77 -3.67
CA VAL A 110 -3.03 12.50 -4.44
C VAL A 110 -2.46 12.76 -5.83
N PRO A 111 -2.91 12.04 -6.88
CA PRO A 111 -2.40 12.28 -8.23
C PRO A 111 -2.69 13.72 -8.65
N ALA A 112 -1.78 14.31 -9.44
CA ALA A 112 -1.96 15.65 -9.96
C ALA A 112 -3.11 15.70 -10.99
N ASN A 113 -3.28 14.61 -11.74
CA ASN A 113 -4.41 14.39 -12.62
C ASN A 113 -5.00 13.00 -12.36
N LYS A 114 -6.27 12.95 -11.93
CA LYS A 114 -6.98 11.70 -11.62
C LYS A 114 -7.23 10.81 -12.84
N GLU A 115 -7.24 11.40 -14.03
CA GLU A 115 -7.44 10.67 -15.30
C GLU A 115 -6.11 10.15 -15.87
N SER A 116 -4.98 10.53 -15.26
CA SER A 116 -3.66 10.08 -15.70
C SER A 116 -3.36 8.70 -15.15
N THR A 117 -2.80 7.84 -15.99
CA THR A 117 -2.20 6.57 -15.56
C THR A 117 -0.74 6.74 -15.12
N ASP A 118 -0.19 7.96 -15.23
CA ASP A 118 1.11 8.31 -14.67
C ASP A 118 0.98 8.62 -13.18
N TRP A 119 1.37 7.64 -12.35
CA TRP A 119 1.36 7.76 -10.90
C TRP A 119 2.54 8.57 -10.35
N THR A 120 3.53 8.95 -11.19
CA THR A 120 4.71 9.68 -10.73
C THR A 120 4.44 11.18 -10.52
N ASP A 121 3.36 11.71 -11.09
CA ASP A 121 2.92 13.09 -10.92
C ASP A 121 1.81 13.21 -9.85
N PHE A 122 2.18 13.72 -8.67
CA PHE A 122 1.28 13.85 -7.53
C PHE A 122 1.47 15.17 -6.78
N THR A 123 0.37 15.69 -6.23
CA THR A 123 0.35 16.98 -5.50
C THR A 123 0.67 16.84 -4.01
N TYR A 124 0.44 15.66 -3.46
CA TYR A 124 0.73 15.34 -2.08
C TYR A 124 0.97 13.84 -1.90
N SER A 125 1.85 13.50 -0.97
CA SER A 125 2.10 12.12 -0.57
C SER A 125 2.43 12.03 0.92
N ASN A 126 2.07 10.92 1.54
CA ASN A 126 2.53 10.54 2.87
C ASN A 126 2.92 9.05 2.91
N PHE A 127 3.63 8.65 3.95
CA PHE A 127 4.04 7.26 4.15
C PHE A 127 3.68 6.79 5.55
N TYR A 128 3.21 5.56 5.62
CA TYR A 128 2.71 4.89 6.82
C TYR A 128 3.48 3.59 6.99
N SER A 129 3.97 3.30 8.19
CA SER A 129 4.56 1.99 8.47
C SER A 129 4.33 1.57 9.92
N LYS A 130 4.15 0.28 10.15
CA LYS A 130 4.18 -0.27 11.52
C LYS A 130 5.54 -0.04 12.19
N SER A 131 6.60 0.15 11.42
CA SER A 131 7.93 0.54 11.92
C SER A 131 8.07 2.05 12.01
N ARG A 132 8.20 2.56 13.24
CA ARG A 132 8.47 3.98 13.50
C ARG A 132 9.74 4.48 12.81
N VAL A 133 10.84 3.74 12.94
CA VAL A 133 12.14 4.11 12.36
C VAL A 133 12.04 4.24 10.85
N LYS A 134 11.28 3.35 10.20
CA LYS A 134 11.08 3.37 8.76
C LYS A 134 10.26 4.57 8.32
N ALA A 135 9.19 4.89 9.06
CA ALA A 135 8.38 6.08 8.78
C ALA A 135 9.19 7.37 8.92
N GLU A 136 10.04 7.47 9.95
CA GLU A 136 10.92 8.64 10.18
C GLU A 136 12.05 8.75 9.14
N ALA A 137 12.53 7.63 8.59
CA ALA A 137 13.57 7.61 7.56
C ALA A 137 13.04 7.81 6.13
N MET A 138 11.72 7.88 5.94
CA MET A 138 11.11 8.06 4.63
C MET A 138 11.20 9.51 4.16
N THR A 139 11.18 9.71 2.84
CA THR A 139 11.20 11.04 2.22
C THR A 139 10.30 11.05 0.99
N PRO A 140 9.79 12.21 0.55
CA PRO A 140 9.04 12.31 -0.70
C PRO A 140 9.78 11.74 -1.91
N GLN A 141 11.10 11.95 -2.02
CA GLN A 141 11.89 11.41 -3.13
C GLN A 141 11.87 9.88 -3.18
N LYS A 142 12.00 9.21 -2.03
CA LYS A 142 11.90 7.74 -1.96
C LYS A 142 10.54 7.21 -2.40
N ILE A 143 9.47 7.99 -2.19
CA ILE A 143 8.13 7.66 -2.68
C ILE A 143 8.11 7.76 -4.21
N VAL A 144 8.63 8.85 -4.79
CA VAL A 144 8.76 9.02 -6.26
C VAL A 144 9.56 7.87 -6.86
N ASP A 145 10.73 7.55 -6.30
CA ASP A 145 11.62 6.49 -6.78
C ASP A 145 10.91 5.13 -6.76
N TYR A 146 10.13 4.85 -5.71
CA TYR A 146 9.35 3.62 -5.60
C TYR A 146 8.25 3.54 -6.64
N ILE A 147 7.43 4.59 -6.77
CA ILE A 147 6.30 4.62 -7.71
C ILE A 147 6.80 4.51 -9.15
N THR A 148 7.90 5.20 -9.48
CA THR A 148 8.54 5.09 -10.80
C THR A 148 8.94 3.64 -11.08
N LYS A 149 9.64 2.99 -10.15
CA LYS A 149 10.12 1.62 -10.29
C LYS A 149 9.01 0.59 -10.51
N ILE A 150 7.83 0.77 -9.91
CA ILE A 150 6.71 -0.16 -10.06
C ILE A 150 5.80 0.18 -11.26
N SER A 151 6.04 1.31 -11.91
CA SER A 151 5.30 1.75 -13.10
C SER A 151 6.05 1.45 -14.42
N GLU A 152 7.30 0.97 -14.32
CA GLU A 152 8.15 0.47 -15.42
C GLU A 152 7.93 -1.03 -15.68
#